data_AF-A0AAU6VL30-F1
#
_entry.id   AF-A0AAU6VL30-F1
#
_cell.length_a   1.000
_cell.length_b   1.000
_cell.length_c   1.000
_cell.angle_alpha   90.00
_cell.angle_beta   90.00
_cell.angle_gamma   90.00
#
_symmetry.space_group_name_H-M   'P 1'
#
loop_
_entity.id
_entity.type
_entity.pdbx_description
1 polymer ?
#
loop_
_entity_poly.entity_id
_entity_poly.type
_entity_poly.pdbx_seq_one_letter_code
_entity_poly.pdbx_strand_id
1 'polypeptide(L)'
;MRVIKEQQEKETESIKAKLEDFAIQESMSNAQEKKSESEKSNNDATTQNSASSRIGFLELTHIQKLGRQRVALFSDGVSGAIQIVEGRNIGQYRVTEITSDSVIVVSPSGETMRIKVKGS
;
A
#
# COMPACT_ATOMS: atom_id res chain seq x y z
N MET A 1 -28.32 -28.40 27.27
CA MET A 1 -28.09 -27.10 26.58
C MET A 1 -27.65 -25.95 27.51
N ARG A 2 -26.95 -26.18 28.63
CA ARG A 2 -26.42 -25.08 29.48
C ARG A 2 -24.90 -24.89 29.42
N VAL A 3 -24.14 -25.93 29.06
CA VAL A 3 -22.67 -25.94 29.13
C VAL A 3 -22.00 -25.16 27.98
N ILE A 4 -22.72 -24.93 26.87
CA ILE A 4 -22.17 -24.29 25.66
C ILE A 4 -22.15 -22.75 25.80
N LYS A 5 -23.05 -22.16 26.60
CA LYS A 5 -23.11 -20.71 26.81
C LYS A 5 -21.95 -20.19 27.68
N GLU A 6 -21.58 -20.94 28.72
CA GLU A 6 -20.47 -20.55 29.61
C GLU A 6 -19.09 -20.58 28.94
N GLN A 7 -18.89 -21.42 27.91
CA GLN A 7 -17.64 -21.44 27.16
C GLN A 7 -17.52 -20.23 26.20
N GLN A 8 -18.63 -19.80 25.58
CA GLN A 8 -18.61 -18.67 24.66
C GLN A 8 -18.37 -17.33 25.35
N GLU A 9 -18.84 -17.14 26.59
CA GLU A 9 -18.59 -15.89 27.34
C GLU A 9 -17.10 -15.75 27.71
N LYS A 10 -16.45 -16.84 28.14
CA LYS A 10 -15.01 -16.83 28.50
C LYS A 10 -14.08 -16.54 27.31
N GLU A 11 -14.43 -17.02 26.12
CA GLU A 11 -13.64 -16.75 24.92
C GLU A 11 -13.69 -15.26 24.53
N THR A 12 -14.85 -14.60 24.69
CA THR A 12 -15.00 -13.18 24.33
C THR A 12 -14.28 -12.22 25.29
N GLU A 13 -14.16 -12.55 26.58
CA GLU A 13 -13.40 -11.73 27.53
C GLU A 13 -11.89 -11.76 27.25
N SER A 14 -11.36 -12.93 26.86
CA SER A 14 -9.93 -13.09 26.55
C SER A 14 -9.47 -12.31 25.30
N ILE A 15 -10.40 -12.02 24.37
CA ILE A 15 -10.12 -11.25 23.15
C ILE A 15 -10.10 -9.75 23.45
N LYS A 16 -10.99 -9.24 24.32
CA LYS A 16 -10.99 -7.82 24.71
C LYS A 16 -9.70 -7.41 25.42
N ALA A 17 -9.21 -8.24 26.34
CA ALA A 17 -7.96 -7.95 27.05
C ALA A 17 -6.74 -7.83 26.12
N LYS A 18 -6.67 -8.66 25.07
CA LYS A 18 -5.56 -8.60 24.10
C LYS A 18 -5.60 -7.39 23.16
N LEU A 19 -6.78 -6.80 22.94
CA LEU A 19 -6.91 -5.58 22.12
C LEU A 19 -6.45 -4.32 22.88
N GLU A 20 -6.63 -4.27 24.20
CA GLU A 20 -6.20 -3.13 25.02
C GLU A 20 -4.68 -3.07 25.16
N ASP A 21 -4.00 -4.21 25.27
CA ASP A 21 -2.52 -4.28 25.30
C ASP A 21 -1.86 -3.81 23.99
N PHE A 22 -2.53 -3.99 22.84
CA PHE A 22 -2.00 -3.55 21.54
C PHE A 22 -2.09 -2.02 21.34
N ALA A 23 -3.07 -1.36 21.95
CA ALA A 23 -3.25 0.09 21.81
C ALA A 23 -2.19 0.91 22.56
N ILE A 24 -1.48 0.31 23.53
CA ILE A 24 -0.49 1.01 24.35
C ILE A 24 0.91 0.97 23.70
N GLN A 25 1.22 -0.05 22.89
CA GLN A 25 2.54 -0.22 22.27
C GLN A 25 2.85 0.75 21.12
N GLU A 26 1.88 1.44 20.55
CA GLU A 26 2.11 2.37 19.43
C GLU A 26 2.60 3.76 19.87
N SER A 27 2.66 4.04 21.17
CA SER A 27 2.94 5.39 21.70
C SER A 27 4.39 5.64 22.12
N MET A 28 5.31 4.68 21.99
CA MET A 28 6.68 4.77 22.54
C MET A 28 7.78 4.23 21.60
N SER A 29 7.79 4.61 20.32
CA SER A 29 8.95 4.38 19.45
C SER A 29 9.06 5.39 18.31
N ASN A 30 9.65 6.54 18.61
CA ASN A 30 10.84 7.05 17.90
C ASN A 30 11.14 8.49 18.32
N ALA A 31 11.86 8.60 19.44
CA ALA A 31 12.74 9.72 19.66
C ALA A 31 14.08 9.44 18.97
N GLN A 32 14.56 10.45 18.23
CA GLN A 32 15.92 10.68 17.74
C GLN A 32 16.46 9.75 16.65
N GLU A 33 16.76 10.32 15.48
CA GLU A 33 18.14 10.37 15.00
C GLU A 33 18.37 11.47 13.94
N LYS A 34 19.46 12.23 14.18
CA LYS A 34 20.42 12.83 13.23
C LYS A 34 20.00 14.02 12.34
N LYS A 35 20.49 15.19 12.78
CA LYS A 35 21.06 16.27 11.95
C LYS A 35 21.92 15.69 10.81
N SER A 36 21.54 15.99 9.57
CA SER A 36 22.46 16.11 8.44
C SER A 36 21.94 17.18 7.48
N GLU A 37 22.75 18.23 7.33
CA GLU A 37 23.05 18.92 6.08
C GLU A 37 21.87 19.52 5.29
N SER A 38 21.54 20.77 5.63
CA SER A 38 20.76 21.64 4.76
C SER A 38 21.64 22.13 3.60
N GLU A 39 21.83 21.28 2.59
CA GLU A 39 22.23 21.74 1.27
C GLU A 39 20.99 22.17 0.47
N LYS A 40 21.02 23.46 0.19
CA LYS A 40 20.19 24.22 -0.72
C LYS A 40 20.06 23.49 -2.07
N SER A 41 18.84 23.14 -2.47
CA SER A 41 18.53 22.90 -3.87
C SER A 41 17.15 23.45 -4.21
N ASN A 42 17.16 24.59 -4.88
CA ASN A 42 16.03 25.10 -5.64
C ASN A 42 15.72 24.10 -6.75
N ASN A 43 14.51 23.56 -6.78
CA ASN A 43 13.85 23.09 -8.00
C ASN A 43 12.35 23.30 -7.73
N ASP A 44 11.84 24.46 -8.11
CA ASP A 44 11.14 24.62 -9.40
C ASP A 44 10.07 23.54 -9.55
N ALA A 45 8.90 23.81 -8.96
CA ALA A 45 7.73 22.96 -9.02
C ALA A 45 7.11 23.05 -10.42
N THR A 46 7.82 22.50 -11.40
CA THR A 46 7.21 22.02 -12.63
C THR A 46 6.60 20.66 -12.32
N THR A 47 5.29 20.55 -12.52
CA THR A 47 4.50 19.30 -12.43
C THR A 47 5.04 18.27 -13.42
N GLN A 48 6.16 17.62 -13.09
CA GLN A 48 6.71 16.52 -13.85
C GLN A 48 5.92 15.28 -13.50
N ASN A 49 5.01 14.93 -14.40
CA ASN A 49 4.31 13.64 -14.48
C ASN A 49 5.33 12.53 -14.82
N SER A 50 6.28 12.33 -13.92
CA SER A 50 7.41 11.42 -14.04
C SER A 50 6.85 10.01 -14.00
N ALA A 51 6.73 9.37 -15.15
CA ALA A 51 6.27 7.99 -15.23
C ALA A 51 7.30 7.09 -14.55
N SER A 52 7.05 6.70 -13.30
CA SER A 52 7.84 5.70 -12.60
C SER A 52 7.34 4.30 -12.98
N SER A 53 8.18 3.27 -12.89
CA SER A 53 7.73 1.87 -12.99
C SER A 53 7.39 1.27 -11.62
N ARG A 54 7.47 2.08 -10.55
CA ARG A 54 7.48 1.61 -9.16
C ARG A 54 6.62 2.46 -8.23
N ILE A 55 6.05 1.78 -7.23
CA ILE A 55 5.40 2.37 -6.06
C ILE A 55 6.11 1.79 -4.83
N GLY A 56 6.88 2.61 -4.11
CA GLY A 56 7.76 2.12 -3.05
C GLY A 56 8.72 1.06 -3.61
N PHE A 57 8.69 -0.15 -3.04
CA PHE A 57 9.49 -1.30 -3.47
C PHE A 57 8.81 -2.19 -4.52
N LEU A 58 7.55 -1.89 -4.86
CA LEU A 58 6.77 -2.69 -5.79
C LEU A 58 6.96 -2.18 -7.22
N GLU A 59 7.29 -3.09 -8.13
CA GLU A 59 7.48 -2.83 -9.55
C GLU A 59 6.30 -3.41 -10.35
N LEU A 60 5.77 -2.63 -11.28
CA LEU A 60 4.73 -3.11 -12.18
C LEU A 60 5.36 -4.01 -13.24
N THR A 61 5.11 -5.31 -13.10
CA THR A 61 5.74 -6.36 -13.93
C THR A 61 4.90 -6.73 -15.15
N HIS A 62 3.57 -6.76 -14.99
CA HIS A 62 2.67 -7.20 -16.05
C HIS A 62 1.25 -6.68 -15.83
N ILE A 63 0.49 -6.57 -16.91
CA ILE A 63 -0.95 -6.30 -16.87
C ILE A 63 -1.65 -7.37 -17.71
N GLN A 64 -2.57 -8.10 -17.10
CA GLN A 64 -3.37 -9.12 -17.76
C GLN A 64 -4.83 -8.68 -17.90
N LYS A 65 -5.46 -9.09 -19.00
CA LYS A 65 -6.90 -8.88 -19.22
C LYS A 65 -7.67 -10.14 -18.87
N LEU A 66 -8.60 -10.04 -17.93
CA LEU A 66 -9.52 -11.11 -17.53
C LEU A 66 -10.95 -10.70 -17.91
N GLY A 67 -11.40 -11.15 -19.09
CA GLY A 67 -12.69 -10.76 -19.65
C GLY A 67 -12.77 -9.25 -19.89
N ARG A 68 -13.60 -8.56 -19.10
CA ARG A 68 -13.77 -7.09 -19.15
C ARG A 68 -12.88 -6.34 -18.16
N GLN A 69 -12.25 -7.03 -17.22
CA GLN A 69 -11.41 -6.43 -16.19
C GLN A 69 -9.93 -6.52 -16.58
N ARG A 70 -9.14 -5.56 -16.12
CA ARG A 70 -7.68 -5.64 -16.15
C ARG A 70 -7.15 -5.84 -14.74
N VAL A 71 -6.09 -6.63 -14.64
CA VAL A 71 -5.39 -6.93 -13.39
C VAL A 71 -3.92 -6.57 -13.57
N ALA A 72 -3.42 -5.70 -12.70
CA ALA A 72 -2.01 -5.34 -12.63
C ALA A 72 -1.27 -6.27 -11.68
N LEU A 73 -0.08 -6.71 -12.06
CA LEU A 73 0.81 -7.53 -11.25
C LEU A 73 2.01 -6.71 -10.78
N PHE A 74 2.05 -6.47 -9.47
CA PHE A 74 3.13 -5.76 -8.79
C PHE A 74 4.02 -6.75 -8.06
N SER A 75 5.33 -6.69 -8.24
CA SER A 75 6.29 -7.56 -7.55
C SER A 75 7.39 -6.76 -6.88
N ASP A 76 7.85 -7.23 -5.73
CA ASP A 76 9.06 -6.76 -5.05
C ASP A 76 10.31 -7.56 -5.48
N GLY A 77 10.15 -8.54 -6.37
CA GLY A 77 11.21 -9.43 -6.83
C GLY A 77 11.61 -10.54 -5.84
N VAL A 78 11.01 -10.59 -4.65
CA VAL A 78 11.37 -11.55 -3.58
C VAL A 78 10.16 -12.38 -3.14
N SER A 79 9.03 -11.75 -2.89
CA SER A 79 7.82 -12.35 -2.29
C SER A 79 6.82 -12.84 -3.34
N GLY A 80 7.10 -12.64 -4.62
CA GLY A 80 6.19 -12.93 -5.73
C GLY A 80 5.40 -11.71 -6.20
N ALA A 81 4.32 -11.94 -6.94
CA ALA A 81 3.51 -10.89 -7.53
C ALA A 81 2.15 -10.75 -6.84
N ILE A 82 1.81 -9.52 -6.46
CA ILE A 82 0.52 -9.11 -5.93
C ILE A 82 -0.37 -8.69 -7.09
N GLN A 83 -1.58 -9.25 -7.14
CA GLN A 83 -2.57 -8.93 -8.15
C GLN A 83 -3.51 -7.83 -7.68
N ILE A 84 -3.68 -6.79 -8.48
CA ILE A 84 -4.45 -5.59 -8.11
C ILE A 84 -5.38 -5.19 -9.25
N VAL A 85 -6.60 -4.78 -8.88
CA VAL A 85 -7.63 -4.31 -9.80
C VAL A 85 -8.00 -2.86 -9.50
N GLU A 86 -8.68 -2.22 -10.45
CA GLU A 86 -9.18 -0.85 -10.30
C GLU A 86 -10.03 -0.67 -9.03
N GLY A 87 -9.84 0.45 -8.35
CA GLY A 87 -10.52 0.81 -7.11
C GLY A 87 -9.95 0.17 -5.84
N ARG A 88 -8.92 -0.68 -5.93
CA ARG A 88 -8.19 -1.22 -4.77
C ARG A 88 -7.01 -0.33 -4.38
N ASN A 89 -6.46 -0.57 -3.20
CA ASN A 89 -5.29 0.14 -2.69
C ASN A 89 -4.02 -0.73 -2.78
N ILE A 90 -2.88 -0.07 -2.99
CA ILE A 90 -1.52 -0.62 -2.90
C ILE A 90 -0.81 0.13 -1.78
N GLY A 91 -0.74 -0.48 -0.58
CA GLY A 91 -0.36 0.28 0.62
C GLY A 91 -1.31 1.46 0.81
N GLN A 92 -0.77 2.69 0.73
CA GLN A 92 -1.54 3.92 0.88
C GLN A 92 -2.02 4.53 -0.45
N TYR A 93 -1.62 3.96 -1.59
CA TYR A 93 -2.00 4.47 -2.92
C TYR A 93 -3.30 3.84 -3.39
N ARG A 94 -4.18 4.61 -4.01
CA ARG A 94 -5.44 4.12 -4.60
C ARG A 94 -5.28 3.93 -6.10
N VAL A 95 -5.57 2.75 -6.61
CA VAL A 95 -5.60 2.48 -8.06
C VAL A 95 -6.91 3.03 -8.64
N THR A 96 -6.81 3.94 -9.60
CA THR A 96 -7.97 4.57 -10.24
C THR A 96 -8.25 4.01 -11.62
N GLU A 97 -7.22 3.63 -12.38
CA GLU A 97 -7.36 3.12 -13.74
C GLU A 97 -6.22 2.15 -14.08
N ILE A 98 -6.52 1.09 -14.83
CA ILE A 98 -5.52 0.17 -15.38
C ILE A 98 -5.65 0.17 -16.91
N THR A 99 -4.64 0.70 -17.59
CA THR A 99 -4.52 0.67 -19.06
C THR A 99 -3.88 -0.65 -19.52
N SER A 100 -3.60 -0.82 -20.81
CA SER A 100 -2.87 -2.00 -21.31
C SER A 100 -1.39 -2.01 -20.93
N ASP A 101 -0.84 -0.85 -20.60
CA ASP A 101 0.60 -0.57 -20.46
C ASP A 101 0.95 0.20 -19.17
N SER A 102 -0.06 0.68 -18.45
CA SER A 102 0.14 1.51 -17.26
C SER A 102 -0.97 1.35 -16.23
N VAL A 103 -0.69 1.80 -15.01
CA VAL A 103 -1.62 1.90 -13.90
C VAL A 103 -1.62 3.34 -13.40
N ILE A 104 -2.79 3.95 -13.29
CA ILE A 104 -2.94 5.26 -12.66
C ILE A 104 -3.24 5.05 -11.18
N VAL A 105 -2.47 5.73 -10.33
CA VAL A 105 -2.66 5.70 -8.89
C VAL A 105 -2.76 7.11 -8.33
N VAL A 106 -3.50 7.25 -7.23
CA VAL A 106 -3.59 8.48 -6.45
C VAL A 106 -2.91 8.24 -5.12
N SER A 107 -1.97 9.10 -4.78
CA SER A 107 -1.25 9.08 -3.51
C SER A 107 -2.12 9.64 -2.37
N PRO A 108 -1.70 9.44 -1.10
CA PRO A 108 -2.37 10.05 0.05
C PRO A 108 -2.40 11.58 0.03
N SER A 109 -1.45 12.22 -0.65
CA SER A 109 -1.44 13.68 -0.85
C SER A 109 -2.40 14.14 -1.95
N GLY A 110 -3.09 13.23 -2.63
CA GLY A 110 -3.99 13.51 -3.76
C GLY A 110 -3.28 13.62 -5.11
N GLU A 111 -1.95 13.47 -5.15
CA GLU A 111 -1.20 13.49 -6.40
C GLU A 111 -1.48 12.23 -7.23
N THR A 112 -1.73 12.43 -8.52
CA THR A 112 -1.95 11.35 -9.48
C THR A 112 -0.65 11.00 -10.18
N MET A 113 -0.29 9.72 -10.16
CA MET A 113 0.92 9.19 -10.81
C MET A 113 0.55 8.09 -11.81
N ARG A 114 1.31 8.03 -12.90
CA ARG A 114 1.22 6.94 -13.88
C ARG A 114 2.39 5.98 -13.70
N ILE A 115 2.08 4.73 -13.43
CA ILE A 115 3.05 3.64 -13.30
C ILE A 115 3.09 2.82 -14.58
N LYS A 116 4.25 2.71 -15.23
CA LYS A 116 4.39 1.91 -16.47
C LYS A 116 4.94 0.52 -16.20
N VAL A 117 4.56 -0.44 -17.04
CA VAL A 117 5.11 -1.79 -17.02
C VAL A 117 6.62 -1.72 -17.31
N LYS A 118 7.43 -2.42 -16.50
CA LYS A 118 8.89 -2.45 -16.67
C LYS A 118 9.26 -3.04 -18.04
N GLY A 119 10.02 -2.29 -18.83
CA GLY A 119 10.52 -2.74 -20.13
C GLY A 119 9.50 -2.67 -21.28
N SER A 120 8.41 -1.92 -21.10
CA SER A 120 7.47 -1.54 -22.17
C SER A 120 7.85 -0.24 -22.86
#